data_AF-A0A9X3IVE0-F1
#
_entry.id   AF-A0A9X3IVE0-F1
#
_cell.length_a   1.000
_cell.length_b   1.000
_cell.length_c   1.000
_cell.angle_alpha   90.00
_cell.angle_beta   90.00
_cell.angle_gamma   90.00
#
_symmetry.space_group_name_H-M   'P 1'
#
loop_
_entity.id
_entity.type
_entity.pdbx_description
1 polymer ?
#
loop_
_entity_poly.entity_id
_entity_poly.type
_entity_poly.pdbx_seq_one_letter_code
_entity_poly.pdbx_strand_id
1 'polypeptide(L)'
;MEAQKPSRNRKKRPFKQTKELVRLALNDGWTQADIATSCRTQQSIVSDWKKGTKTGTEEQLRPLLEVFGSKLRRASFRFYRAVSGALEGGIWHKVEGQVILQRIVYCQDPQQAKWEPLYKLVVHALGRGKFNALYLSPVSLDKVACGKDENWLICYARMDLDVTKLLGFIDNPDVKPRTPSPLDGEVQIKYLVRAALLNHGYPVDDVVTHPANW
;
A
#
# COMPACT_ATOMS: atom_id res chain seq x y z
N MET A 1 -26.13 27.73 -34.17
CA MET A 1 -25.46 27.32 -32.93
C MET A 1 -26.34 26.30 -32.23
N GLU A 2 -26.13 25.01 -32.47
CA GLU A 2 -26.86 23.97 -31.75
C GLU A 2 -26.15 23.67 -30.43
N ALA A 3 -26.88 23.86 -29.32
CA ALA A 3 -26.41 23.56 -27.99
C ALA A 3 -26.30 22.02 -27.82
N GLN A 4 -25.07 21.53 -27.61
CA GLN A 4 -24.82 20.14 -27.21
C GLN A 4 -25.51 19.85 -25.87
N LYS A 5 -26.45 18.89 -25.86
CA LYS A 5 -27.06 18.37 -24.64
C LYS A 5 -26.03 17.57 -23.83
N PRO A 6 -25.94 17.76 -22.50
CA PRO A 6 -25.01 17.00 -21.67
C PRO A 6 -25.37 15.49 -21.65
N SER A 7 -24.36 14.64 -21.76
CA SER A 7 -24.52 13.19 -21.90
C SER A 7 -25.12 12.53 -20.65
N ARG A 8 -26.14 11.68 -20.86
CA ARG A 8 -26.97 11.00 -19.84
C ARG A 8 -26.25 9.98 -18.93
N ASN A 9 -24.95 9.75 -19.10
CA ASN A 9 -24.25 8.58 -18.55
C ASN A 9 -23.47 8.78 -17.23
N ARG A 10 -23.60 9.93 -16.57
CA ARG A 10 -22.87 10.18 -15.31
C ARG A 10 -23.34 9.32 -14.11
N LYS A 11 -24.50 8.66 -14.21
CA LYS A 11 -25.17 7.94 -13.10
C LYS A 11 -24.77 6.48 -12.91
N LYS A 12 -24.03 5.86 -13.84
CA LYS A 12 -23.67 4.43 -13.77
C LYS A 12 -22.20 4.22 -13.49
N ARG A 13 -21.63 4.90 -12.50
CA ARG A 13 -20.24 4.67 -12.12
C ARG A 13 -20.12 3.29 -11.45
N PRO A 14 -19.42 2.32 -12.06
CA PRO A 14 -19.21 1.02 -11.44
C PRO A 14 -18.28 1.18 -10.24
N PHE A 15 -18.60 0.49 -9.15
CA PHE A 15 -17.81 0.51 -7.94
C PHE A 15 -16.83 -0.66 -7.92
N LYS A 16 -15.54 -0.40 -8.12
CA LYS A 16 -14.50 -1.43 -8.27
C LYS A 16 -14.40 -2.38 -7.07
N GLN A 17 -14.67 -1.89 -5.86
CA GLN A 17 -14.58 -2.67 -4.62
C GLN A 17 -15.90 -3.37 -4.23
N THR A 18 -16.80 -3.61 -5.19
CA THR A 18 -18.09 -4.28 -4.94
C THR A 18 -17.92 -5.62 -4.21
N LYS A 19 -17.00 -6.47 -4.68
CA LYS A 19 -16.76 -7.81 -4.11
C LYS A 19 -16.36 -7.74 -2.64
N GLU A 20 -15.45 -6.82 -2.33
CA GLU A 20 -14.92 -6.63 -0.98
C GLU A 20 -16.00 -6.06 -0.04
N LEU A 21 -16.82 -5.15 -0.55
CA LEU A 21 -17.95 -4.58 0.19
C LEU A 21 -19.01 -5.64 0.52
N VAL A 22 -19.34 -6.53 -0.44
CA VAL A 22 -20.26 -7.66 -0.20
C VAL A 22 -19.65 -8.64 0.81
N ARG A 23 -18.34 -8.90 0.74
CA ARG A 23 -17.65 -9.76 1.71
C ARG A 23 -17.72 -9.22 3.13
N LEU A 24 -17.57 -7.91 3.31
CA LEU A 24 -17.71 -7.26 4.62
C LEU A 24 -19.10 -7.47 5.21
N ALA A 25 -20.16 -7.32 4.41
CA ALA A 25 -21.53 -7.55 4.86
C ALA A 25 -21.79 -9.00 5.26
N LEU A 26 -21.32 -9.96 4.44
CA LEU A 26 -21.43 -11.39 4.75
C LEU A 26 -20.71 -11.76 6.05
N ASN A 27 -19.52 -11.18 6.28
CA ASN A 27 -18.76 -11.39 7.52
C ASN A 27 -19.46 -10.79 8.75
N ASP A 28 -20.29 -9.77 8.57
CA ASP A 28 -21.10 -9.14 9.62
C ASP A 28 -22.42 -9.91 9.87
N GLY A 29 -22.58 -11.09 9.26
CA GLY A 29 -23.74 -11.97 9.44
C GLY A 29 -24.88 -11.75 8.45
N TRP A 30 -24.76 -10.85 7.48
CA TRP A 30 -25.80 -10.64 6.47
C TRP A 30 -25.85 -11.81 5.49
N THR A 31 -27.04 -12.16 5.02
CA THR A 31 -27.20 -13.13 3.92
C THR A 31 -27.21 -12.43 2.56
N GLN A 32 -27.06 -13.20 1.47
CA GLN A 32 -27.19 -12.64 0.12
C GLN A 32 -28.60 -12.09 -0.16
N ALA A 33 -29.62 -12.64 0.52
CA ALA A 33 -30.99 -12.17 0.41
C ALA A 33 -31.16 -10.81 1.12
N ASP A 34 -30.54 -10.62 2.29
CA ASP A 34 -30.56 -9.35 3.02
C ASP A 34 -29.86 -8.24 2.23
N ILE A 35 -28.71 -8.58 1.62
CA ILE A 35 -27.97 -7.66 0.76
C ILE A 35 -28.79 -7.31 -0.49
N ALA A 36 -29.44 -8.28 -1.11
CA ALA A 36 -30.26 -8.07 -2.30
C ALA A 36 -31.45 -7.14 -2.00
N THR A 37 -32.12 -7.40 -0.88
CA THR A 37 -33.24 -6.60 -0.39
C THR A 37 -32.80 -5.17 -0.10
N SER A 38 -31.70 -5.01 0.63
CA SER A 38 -31.16 -3.70 1.00
C SER A 38 -30.72 -2.89 -0.22
N CYS A 39 -30.04 -3.51 -1.19
CA CYS A 39 -29.59 -2.87 -2.41
C CYS A 39 -30.64 -2.81 -3.53
N ARG A 40 -31.89 -3.22 -3.25
CA ARG A 40 -33.01 -3.28 -4.21
C ARG A 40 -32.64 -4.00 -5.52
N THR A 41 -32.03 -5.18 -5.37
CA THR A 41 -31.55 -6.02 -6.46
C THR A 41 -31.95 -7.49 -6.24
N GLN A 42 -31.50 -8.39 -7.12
CA GLN A 42 -31.76 -9.83 -7.01
C GLN A 42 -30.59 -10.56 -6.33
N GLN A 43 -30.89 -11.65 -5.61
CA GLN A 43 -29.86 -12.50 -4.99
C GLN A 43 -28.85 -13.05 -6.01
N SER A 44 -29.29 -13.37 -7.23
CA SER A 44 -28.43 -13.80 -8.35
C SER A 44 -27.36 -12.76 -8.69
N ILE A 45 -27.73 -11.47 -8.67
CA ILE A 45 -26.82 -10.34 -8.90
C ILE A 45 -25.84 -10.22 -7.73
N VAL A 46 -26.29 -10.41 -6.47
CA VAL A 46 -25.40 -10.41 -5.31
C VAL A 46 -24.42 -11.59 -5.35
N SER A 47 -24.85 -12.76 -5.85
CA SER A 47 -23.96 -13.89 -6.10
C SER A 47 -22.88 -13.54 -7.14
N ASP A 48 -23.24 -12.85 -8.23
CA ASP A 48 -22.26 -12.35 -9.22
C ASP A 48 -21.28 -11.36 -8.58
N TRP A 49 -21.75 -10.45 -7.74
CA TRP A 49 -20.91 -9.52 -6.98
C TRP A 49 -19.97 -10.23 -6.01
N LYS A 50 -20.46 -11.24 -5.28
CA LYS A 50 -19.67 -12.08 -4.37
C LYS A 50 -18.56 -12.83 -5.12
N LYS A 51 -18.85 -13.36 -6.30
CA LYS A 51 -17.87 -14.03 -7.16
C LYS A 51 -16.87 -13.04 -7.76
N GLY A 52 -17.31 -11.81 -8.01
CA GLY A 52 -16.55 -10.75 -8.68
C GLY A 52 -16.72 -10.77 -10.20
N THR A 53 -17.73 -11.49 -10.72
CA THR A 53 -18.04 -11.55 -12.16
C THR A 53 -18.73 -10.28 -12.65
N LYS A 54 -19.41 -9.55 -11.75
CA LYS A 54 -20.00 -8.23 -12.01
C LYS A 54 -19.68 -7.26 -10.88
N THR A 55 -19.75 -5.96 -11.20
CA THR A 55 -19.68 -4.88 -10.21
C THR A 55 -21.03 -4.18 -10.10
N GLY A 56 -21.34 -3.71 -8.89
CA GLY A 56 -22.49 -2.84 -8.65
C GLY A 56 -22.14 -1.39 -8.95
N THR A 57 -23.14 -0.55 -9.15
CA THR A 57 -22.94 0.89 -9.21
C THR A 57 -22.88 1.49 -7.80
N GLU A 58 -22.22 2.64 -7.65
CA GLU A 58 -22.12 3.35 -6.36
C GLU A 58 -23.51 3.69 -5.77
N GLU A 59 -24.49 3.99 -6.63
CA GLU A 59 -25.88 4.24 -6.23
C GLU A 59 -26.57 2.97 -5.70
N GLN A 60 -26.38 1.83 -6.36
CA GLN A 60 -26.94 0.54 -5.92
C GLN A 60 -26.32 0.06 -4.59
N LEU A 61 -25.03 0.31 -4.42
CA LEU A 61 -24.28 -0.12 -3.23
C LEU A 61 -24.34 0.88 -2.09
N ARG A 62 -25.02 2.03 -2.25
CA ARG A 62 -25.15 3.06 -1.22
C ARG A 62 -25.55 2.51 0.15
N PRO A 63 -26.55 1.60 0.29
CA PRO A 63 -26.92 1.03 1.58
C PRO A 63 -25.77 0.29 2.26
N LEU A 64 -24.97 -0.46 1.48
CA LEU A 64 -23.79 -1.13 1.98
C LEU A 64 -22.65 -0.16 2.27
N LEU A 65 -22.50 0.90 1.48
CA LEU A 65 -21.47 1.93 1.69
C LEU A 65 -21.75 2.78 2.93
N GLU A 66 -23.00 3.00 3.29
CA GLU A 66 -23.39 3.70 4.53
C GLU A 66 -23.00 2.89 5.76
N VAL A 67 -23.22 1.57 5.74
CA VAL A 67 -22.92 0.68 6.89
C VAL A 67 -21.46 0.21 6.92
N PHE A 68 -20.94 -0.23 5.77
CA PHE A 68 -19.64 -0.88 5.63
C PHE A 68 -18.59 -0.05 4.91
N GLY A 69 -18.95 1.11 4.35
CA GLY A 69 -18.00 1.94 3.61
C GLY A 69 -16.85 2.44 4.49
N SER A 70 -17.07 2.66 5.80
CA SER A 70 -16.00 2.95 6.76
C SER A 70 -15.05 1.76 6.96
N LYS A 71 -15.59 0.53 7.06
CA LYS A 71 -14.82 -0.72 7.14
C LYS A 71 -14.08 -1.02 5.84
N LEU A 72 -14.66 -0.70 4.68
CA LEU A 72 -14.05 -0.85 3.36
C LEU A 72 -12.94 0.17 3.12
N ARG A 73 -13.14 1.40 3.61
CA ARG A 73 -12.13 2.46 3.66
C ARG A 73 -11.10 2.24 4.77
N ARG A 74 -11.09 1.08 5.48
CA ARG A 74 -10.00 0.78 6.39
C ARG A 74 -8.71 0.91 5.61
N ALA A 75 -7.91 1.90 6.01
CA ALA A 75 -6.55 2.04 5.57
C ALA A 75 -5.90 0.67 5.74
N SER A 76 -5.36 0.12 4.66
CA SER A 76 -4.49 -1.04 4.78
C SER A 76 -3.42 -0.69 5.81
N PHE A 77 -3.16 -1.61 6.74
CA PHE A 77 -2.15 -1.39 7.76
C PHE A 77 -1.24 -2.60 7.79
N ARG A 78 -0.02 -2.39 8.28
CA ARG A 78 0.89 -3.47 8.64
C ARG A 78 1.30 -3.37 10.08
N PHE A 79 1.64 -4.52 10.63
CA PHE A 79 2.08 -4.65 12.00
C PHE A 79 3.57 -4.92 12.01
N TYR A 80 4.29 -4.17 12.81
CA TYR A 80 5.74 -4.21 12.88
C TYR A 80 6.19 -4.33 14.34
N ARG A 81 7.36 -4.93 14.52
CA ARG A 81 8.05 -4.94 15.80
C ARG A 81 9.24 -3.98 15.72
N ALA A 82 9.48 -3.17 16.74
CA ALA A 82 10.65 -2.31 16.85
C ALA A 82 11.62 -2.84 17.91
N VAL A 83 12.90 -2.56 17.71
CA VAL A 83 13.95 -2.85 18.70
C VAL A 83 13.73 -1.95 19.92
N SER A 84 13.60 -2.53 21.11
CA SER A 84 13.55 -1.77 22.37
C SER A 84 14.82 -2.06 23.16
N GLY A 85 15.54 -1.02 23.56
CA GLY A 85 16.79 -1.14 24.29
C GLY A 85 16.65 -1.54 25.77
N ALA A 86 15.45 -1.66 26.32
CA ALA A 86 15.27 -1.77 27.78
C ALA A 86 14.13 -2.66 28.29
N LEU A 87 13.26 -3.22 27.45
CA LEU A 87 12.10 -4.01 27.89
C LEU A 87 12.03 -5.34 27.15
N GLU A 88 12.11 -6.43 27.91
CA GLU A 88 11.69 -7.77 27.45
C GLU A 88 10.23 -7.66 26.98
N GLY A 89 10.03 -7.62 25.66
CA GLY A 89 8.71 -7.49 25.05
C GLY A 89 8.71 -6.90 23.64
N GLY A 90 9.65 -6.01 23.32
CA GLY A 90 9.65 -5.27 22.04
C GLY A 90 8.46 -4.31 21.90
N ILE A 91 8.61 -3.24 21.13
CA ILE A 91 7.52 -2.29 20.89
C ILE A 91 6.79 -2.70 19.61
N TRP A 92 5.47 -2.75 19.64
CA TRP A 92 4.65 -3.11 18.50
C TRP A 92 4.05 -1.88 17.84
N HIS A 93 4.23 -1.73 16.53
CA HIS A 93 3.73 -0.61 15.74
C HIS A 93 2.69 -1.08 14.73
N LYS A 94 1.48 -0.53 14.82
CA LYS A 94 0.49 -0.59 13.74
C LYS A 94 0.69 0.63 12.84
N VAL A 95 1.10 0.41 11.60
CA VAL A 95 1.32 1.49 10.62
C VAL A 95 0.24 1.42 9.56
N GLU A 96 -0.62 2.44 9.54
CA GLU A 96 -1.69 2.58 8.55
C GLU A 96 -1.17 3.23 7.26
N GLY A 97 -1.84 2.93 6.15
CA GLY A 97 -1.51 3.42 4.82
C GLY A 97 -1.13 2.30 3.85
N GLN A 98 -1.42 2.52 2.58
CA GLN A 98 -1.08 1.59 1.51
C GLN A 98 0.43 1.50 1.36
N VAL A 99 0.98 0.30 1.36
CA VAL A 99 2.40 0.09 1.02
C VAL A 99 2.58 0.32 -0.48
N ILE A 100 3.31 1.39 -0.83
CA ILE A 100 3.63 1.75 -2.22
C ILE A 100 5.00 1.26 -2.65
N LEU A 101 5.88 0.99 -1.69
CA LEU A 101 7.19 0.38 -1.93
C LEU A 101 7.54 -0.58 -0.78
N GLN A 102 8.06 -1.74 -1.14
CA GLN A 102 8.72 -2.68 -0.24
C GLN A 102 9.93 -3.26 -0.97
N ARG A 103 11.14 -3.01 -0.48
CA ARG A 103 12.37 -3.52 -1.09
C ARG A 103 13.32 -4.03 -0.01
N ILE A 104 13.81 -5.25 -0.18
CA ILE A 104 14.94 -5.77 0.60
C ILE A 104 16.22 -5.39 -0.15
N VAL A 105 17.17 -4.84 0.58
CA VAL A 105 18.50 -4.51 0.10
C VAL A 105 19.47 -5.54 0.64
N TYR A 106 20.31 -6.09 -0.23
CA TYR A 106 21.30 -7.09 0.12
C TYR A 106 22.71 -6.46 0.11
N CYS A 107 23.60 -7.04 0.91
CA CYS A 107 25.04 -6.84 0.80
C CYS A 107 25.72 -8.17 0.53
N GLN A 108 26.88 -8.14 -0.13
CA GLN A 108 27.71 -9.33 -0.27
C GLN A 108 28.67 -9.39 0.92
N ASP A 109 28.68 -10.51 1.64
CA ASP A 109 29.73 -10.80 2.61
C ASP A 109 31.07 -10.98 1.86
N PRO A 110 32.07 -10.10 2.08
CA PRO A 110 33.36 -10.21 1.41
C PRO A 110 34.10 -11.50 1.73
N GLN A 111 33.85 -12.11 2.90
CA GLN A 111 34.55 -13.30 3.36
C GLN A 111 33.93 -14.60 2.82
N GLN A 112 32.60 -14.63 2.72
CA GLN A 112 31.87 -15.85 2.33
C GLN A 112 31.31 -15.82 0.90
N ALA A 113 31.51 -14.72 0.16
CA ALA A 113 30.92 -14.46 -1.16
C ALA A 113 29.39 -14.69 -1.19
N LYS A 114 28.74 -14.62 -0.03
CA LYS A 114 27.32 -14.90 0.16
C LYS A 114 26.56 -13.59 0.26
N TRP A 115 25.40 -13.53 -0.39
CA TRP A 115 24.52 -12.39 -0.26
C TRP A 115 23.70 -12.50 1.01
N GLU A 116 23.67 -11.43 1.80
CA GLU A 116 22.91 -11.36 3.04
C GLU A 116 22.00 -10.13 3.02
N PRO A 117 20.79 -10.25 3.59
CA PRO A 117 19.87 -9.12 3.70
C PRO A 117 20.47 -8.08 4.64
N LEU A 118 20.58 -6.84 4.17
CA LEU A 118 21.12 -5.74 4.94
C LEU A 118 19.99 -4.99 5.66
N TYR A 119 18.98 -4.55 4.90
CA TYR A 119 17.77 -3.92 5.45
C TYR A 119 16.59 -4.08 4.49
N LYS A 120 15.39 -3.78 4.97
CA LYS A 120 14.17 -3.65 4.18
C LYS A 120 13.65 -2.23 4.29
N LEU A 121 13.44 -1.57 3.16
CA LEU A 121 12.77 -0.28 3.07
C LEU A 121 11.30 -0.52 2.77
N VAL A 122 10.43 0.08 3.58
CA VAL A 122 8.98 0.09 3.35
C VAL A 122 8.46 1.52 3.38
N VAL A 123 7.68 1.88 2.37
CA VAL A 123 7.03 3.20 2.29
C VAL A 123 5.51 2.99 2.28
N HIS A 124 4.83 3.55 3.27
CA HIS A 124 3.39 3.63 3.36
C HIS A 124 2.91 5.00 2.87
N ALA A 125 1.87 5.02 2.05
CA ALA A 125 1.12 6.20 1.69
C ALA A 125 -0.14 6.30 2.56
N LEU A 126 -0.28 7.41 3.29
CA LEU A 126 -1.40 7.70 4.19
C LEU A 126 -2.54 8.42 3.47
N GLY A 127 -2.34 8.76 2.18
CA GLY A 127 -3.20 9.62 1.40
C GLY A 127 -2.82 11.10 1.55
N ARG A 128 -3.41 11.94 0.71
CA ARG A 128 -3.17 13.41 0.68
C ARG A 128 -1.68 13.79 0.57
N GLY A 129 -0.87 12.96 -0.09
CA GLY A 129 0.56 13.20 -0.27
C GLY A 129 1.40 13.03 1.01
N LYS A 130 0.90 12.27 2.00
CA LYS A 130 1.61 11.95 3.23
C LYS A 130 2.12 10.52 3.26
N PHE A 131 3.31 10.32 3.84
CA PHE A 131 4.02 9.04 3.82
C PHE A 131 4.68 8.71 5.16
N ASN A 132 4.77 7.42 5.46
CA ASN A 132 5.67 6.88 6.47
C ASN A 132 6.75 6.04 5.78
N ALA A 133 8.00 6.25 6.13
CA ALA A 133 9.13 5.48 5.63
C ALA A 133 9.81 4.73 6.77
N LEU A 134 9.97 3.41 6.60
CA LEU A 134 10.50 2.50 7.60
C LEU A 134 11.74 1.81 7.05
N TYR A 135 12.83 1.85 7.81
CA TYR A 135 13.97 0.96 7.65
C TYR A 135 13.85 -0.16 8.68
N LEU A 136 13.92 -1.39 8.17
CA LEU A 136 13.83 -2.57 9.00
C LEU A 136 15.13 -3.38 8.90
N SER A 137 15.65 -3.79 10.05
CA SER A 137 16.77 -4.72 10.15
C SER A 137 16.28 -6.16 10.22
N PRO A 138 16.97 -7.13 9.60
CA PRO A 138 16.60 -8.53 9.70
C PRO A 138 16.84 -9.06 11.12
N VAL A 139 15.96 -9.94 11.60
CA VAL A 139 16.15 -10.73 12.84
C VAL A 139 17.07 -11.92 12.58
N SER A 140 17.05 -12.45 11.36
CA SER A 140 17.86 -13.60 10.91
C SER A 140 18.48 -13.29 9.55
N LEU A 141 19.73 -13.71 9.35
CA LEU A 141 20.45 -13.58 8.08
C LEU A 141 20.09 -14.68 7.06
N ASP A 142 19.21 -15.61 7.42
CA ASP A 142 18.67 -16.61 6.49
C ASP A 142 17.75 -15.95 5.46
N LYS A 143 18.13 -16.06 4.17
CA LYS A 143 17.39 -15.53 3.02
C LYS A 143 15.96 -16.07 2.94
N VAL A 144 15.74 -17.34 3.29
CA VAL A 144 14.42 -17.99 3.18
C VAL A 144 13.48 -17.40 4.24
N ALA A 145 14.00 -17.18 5.45
CA ALA A 145 13.26 -16.55 6.54
C ALA A 145 12.92 -15.08 6.22
N CYS A 146 13.79 -14.34 5.55
CA CYS A 146 13.61 -12.92 5.26
C CYS A 146 12.44 -12.58 4.32
N GLY A 147 11.82 -13.56 3.66
CA GLY A 147 10.59 -13.37 2.91
C GLY A 147 9.37 -13.03 3.78
N LYS A 148 9.43 -13.32 5.09
CA LYS A 148 8.30 -13.14 6.01
C LYS A 148 8.45 -11.87 6.85
N ASP A 149 7.35 -11.15 7.08
CA ASP A 149 7.36 -9.84 7.75
C ASP A 149 7.78 -9.93 9.23
N GLU A 150 7.51 -11.06 9.91
CA GLU A 150 7.91 -11.30 11.31
C GLU A 150 9.42 -11.35 11.56
N ASN A 151 10.21 -11.53 10.49
CA ASN A 151 11.67 -11.61 10.56
C ASN A 151 12.35 -10.25 10.36
N TRP A 152 11.59 -9.15 10.49
CA TRP A 152 12.07 -7.78 10.34
C TRP A 152 11.69 -6.92 11.54
N LEU A 153 12.64 -6.13 12.03
CA LEU A 153 12.43 -5.17 13.11
C LEU A 153 12.60 -3.76 12.59
N ILE A 154 11.72 -2.84 12.95
CA ILE A 154 11.96 -1.41 12.76
C ILE A 154 13.20 -1.02 13.56
N CYS A 155 14.23 -0.60 12.83
CA CYS A 155 15.43 0.00 13.41
C CYS A 155 15.38 1.52 13.30
N TYR A 156 14.72 2.06 12.27
CA TYR A 156 14.57 3.49 12.07
C TYR A 156 13.29 3.79 11.28
N ALA A 157 12.58 4.85 11.66
CA ALA A 157 11.34 5.25 11.00
C ALA A 157 11.18 6.76 10.98
N ARG A 158 10.62 7.26 9.88
CA ARG A 158 10.17 8.65 9.74
C ARG A 158 8.71 8.65 9.34
N MET A 159 7.90 9.42 10.08
CA MET A 159 6.45 9.44 9.93
C MET A 159 5.98 10.79 9.39
N ASP A 160 4.80 10.81 8.76
CA ASP A 160 4.11 12.00 8.26
C ASP A 160 4.96 12.91 7.35
N LEU A 161 5.72 12.27 6.46
CA LEU A 161 6.52 12.92 5.44
C LEU A 161 5.64 13.39 4.28
N ASP A 162 5.89 14.58 3.76
CA ASP A 162 5.44 14.94 2.41
C ASP A 162 6.41 14.37 1.35
N VAL A 163 6.10 14.53 0.06
CA VAL A 163 6.94 14.02 -1.03
C VAL A 163 8.37 14.54 -0.92
N THR A 164 8.55 15.85 -0.71
CA THR A 164 9.88 16.49 -0.65
C THR A 164 10.70 15.96 0.51
N LYS A 165 10.11 15.82 1.70
CA LYS A 165 10.77 15.26 2.88
C LYS A 165 11.06 13.78 2.72
N LEU A 166 10.18 13.02 2.07
CA LEU A 166 10.42 11.62 1.75
C LEU A 166 11.63 11.47 0.81
N LEU A 167 11.68 12.25 -0.27
CA LEU A 167 12.82 12.21 -1.19
C LEU A 167 14.11 12.66 -0.51
N GLY A 168 14.08 13.75 0.27
CA GLY A 168 15.23 14.20 1.06
C GLY A 168 15.73 13.13 2.04
N PHE A 169 14.81 12.41 2.68
CA PHE A 169 15.14 11.30 3.58
C PHE A 169 15.80 10.10 2.87
N ILE A 170 15.34 9.78 1.66
CA ILE A 170 15.89 8.70 0.84
C ILE A 170 17.23 9.11 0.22
N ASP A 171 17.35 10.38 -0.18
CA ASP A 171 18.51 10.86 -0.90
C ASP A 171 19.70 11.12 0.00
N ASN A 172 19.43 11.50 1.25
CA ASN A 172 20.41 11.78 2.30
C ASN A 172 19.99 11.09 3.61
N PRO A 173 20.15 9.76 3.71
CA PRO A 173 19.76 9.05 4.92
C PRO A 173 20.67 9.45 6.09
N ASP A 174 20.06 9.85 7.22
CA ASP A 174 20.75 10.20 8.47
C ASP A 174 21.67 9.06 8.97
N VAL A 175 21.30 7.81 8.66
CA VAL A 175 22.08 6.61 8.95
C VAL A 175 22.42 5.96 7.62
N LYS A 176 23.68 6.03 7.20
CA LYS A 176 24.16 5.28 6.04
C LYS A 176 24.26 3.80 6.43
N PRO A 177 23.42 2.91 5.87
CA PRO A 177 23.59 1.49 6.08
C PRO A 177 24.96 1.06 5.51
N ARG A 178 25.51 -0.07 6.01
CA ARG A 178 26.78 -0.64 5.52
C ARG A 178 26.79 -0.68 3.99
N THR A 179 27.97 -0.55 3.38
CA THR A 179 28.17 -0.47 1.91
C THR A 179 27.21 -1.41 1.16
N PRO A 180 26.20 -0.85 0.46
CA PRO A 180 25.23 -1.66 -0.25
C PRO A 180 25.93 -2.43 -1.38
N SER A 181 25.31 -3.54 -1.77
CA SER A 181 25.66 -4.27 -3.00
C SER A 181 25.85 -3.31 -4.19
N PRO A 182 26.81 -3.57 -5.09
CA PRO A 182 26.88 -2.89 -6.38
C PRO A 182 25.59 -2.98 -7.20
N LEU A 183 24.76 -4.01 -6.95
CA LEU A 183 23.51 -4.30 -7.67
C LEU A 183 22.25 -3.68 -7.03
N ASP A 184 22.25 -3.43 -5.71
CA ASP A 184 21.13 -2.85 -4.95
C ASP A 184 21.58 -1.55 -4.23
N GLY A 185 22.29 -0.72 -4.97
CA GLY A 185 22.90 0.52 -4.47
C GLY A 185 21.90 1.64 -4.14
N GLU A 186 22.46 2.72 -3.57
CA GLU A 186 21.75 3.96 -3.23
C GLU A 186 20.97 4.52 -4.43
N VAL A 187 21.56 4.50 -5.62
CA VAL A 187 20.93 4.97 -6.88
C VAL A 187 19.68 4.16 -7.23
N GLN A 188 19.71 2.84 -7.02
CA GLN A 188 18.57 1.98 -7.34
C GLN A 188 17.40 2.26 -6.38
N ILE A 189 17.68 2.47 -5.08
CA ILE A 189 16.64 2.84 -4.11
C ILE A 189 16.03 4.21 -4.45
N LYS A 190 16.88 5.19 -4.78
CA LYS A 190 16.45 6.51 -5.27
C LYS A 190 15.51 6.39 -6.47
N TYR A 191 15.84 5.54 -7.43
CA TYR A 191 15.01 5.24 -8.60
C TYR A 191 13.68 4.57 -8.19
N LEU A 192 13.74 3.51 -7.38
CA LEU A 192 12.56 2.72 -7.01
C LEU A 192 11.53 3.52 -6.21
N VAL A 193 11.97 4.43 -5.34
CA VAL A 193 11.08 5.31 -4.60
C VAL A 193 10.36 6.29 -5.53
N ARG A 194 11.10 6.94 -6.44
CA ARG A 194 10.51 7.86 -7.44
C ARG A 194 9.54 7.14 -8.36
N ALA A 195 9.92 5.96 -8.86
CA ALA A 195 9.07 5.12 -9.69
C ALA A 195 7.80 4.69 -8.94
N ALA A 196 7.91 4.31 -7.67
CA ALA A 196 6.75 3.98 -6.83
C ALA A 196 5.81 5.19 -6.66
N LEU A 197 6.35 6.36 -6.33
CA LEU A 197 5.56 7.59 -6.20
C LEU A 197 4.78 7.90 -7.50
N LEU A 198 5.46 7.89 -8.65
CA LEU A 198 4.84 8.15 -9.96
C LEU A 198 3.79 7.09 -10.33
N ASN A 199 4.09 5.80 -10.17
CA ASN A 199 3.15 4.71 -10.44
C ASN A 199 1.89 4.76 -9.55
N HIS A 200 2.01 5.38 -8.37
CA HIS A 200 0.92 5.60 -7.44
C HIS A 200 0.28 7.00 -7.56
N GLY A 201 0.66 7.79 -8.58
CA GLY A 201 0.03 9.06 -8.93
C GLY A 201 0.47 10.26 -8.09
N TYR A 202 1.61 10.15 -7.39
CA TYR A 202 2.20 11.26 -6.66
C TYR A 202 3.17 12.03 -7.57
N PRO A 203 3.09 13.37 -7.62
CA PRO A 203 4.02 14.18 -8.40
C PRO A 203 5.42 14.10 -7.81
N VAL A 204 6.42 14.10 -8.68
CA VAL A 204 7.85 14.06 -8.32
C VAL A 204 8.55 15.08 -9.22
N ASP A 205 8.97 16.20 -8.63
CA ASP A 205 9.41 17.39 -9.38
C ASP A 205 10.80 17.22 -10.04
N ASP A 206 11.61 16.28 -9.56
CA ASP A 206 12.97 16.04 -10.05
C ASP A 206 13.05 14.98 -11.18
N VAL A 207 11.91 14.59 -11.74
CA VAL A 207 11.82 13.65 -12.86
C VAL A 207 11.42 14.35 -14.15
N VAL A 208 12.28 14.24 -15.17
CA VAL A 208 11.98 14.73 -16.52
C VAL A 208 10.87 13.87 -17.14
N THR A 209 9.74 14.49 -17.45
CA THR A 209 8.58 13.82 -18.06
C THR A 209 8.60 13.96 -19.57
N HIS A 210 8.55 12.84 -20.29
CA HIS A 210 8.38 12.81 -21.74
C HIS A 210 6.92 12.45 -22.07
N PRO A 211 6.10 13.39 -22.57
CA PRO A 211 4.70 13.12 -22.87
C PRO A 211 4.56 12.17 -24.06
N ALA A 212 3.61 11.23 -23.96
CA ALA A 212 3.24 10.37 -25.09
C ALA A 212 2.30 11.15 -26.03
N ASN A 213 2.65 11.21 -27.32
CA ASN A 213 1.78 11.70 -28.39
C ASN A 213 1.05 10.50 -28.99
N TRP A 214 -0.11 10.15 -28.41
CA TRP A 214 -1.03 9.16 -28.99
C TRP A 214 -2.13 9.85 -29.79
#